data_AF-X1GFU9-F1
#
_entry.id   AF-X1GFU9-F1
#
_cell.length_a   1.000
_cell.length_b   1.000
_cell.length_c   1.000
_cell.angle_alpha   90.00
_cell.angle_beta   90.00
_cell.angle_gamma   90.00
#
_symmetry.space_group_name_H-M   'P 1'
#
loop_
_entity.id
_entity.type
_entity.pdbx_description
1 polymer ?
#
loop_
_entity_poly.entity_id
_entity_poly.type
_entity_poly.pdbx_seq_one_letter_code
_entity_poly.pdbx_strand_id
1 'polypeptide(L)'
;TFQCYPTGTFTETLTTRELQFVLDRGRLHKVYRFASYDQDTIFTEAIQEIRAKELEAKSKGNGVLTVLYKKMRQGLYGKWAQRGRKTKRLEQCPPWAQDGTVIYDQALDEEKTYQKFGNEWWLISIGQVSFNSFPAIGAHITADARLALYNWIELAGWENVYVVDTDGLMVNQTGFDRLKHLLHPSDMGTLKLEKVADNASVTAPKQWSCGDAVRWKGRPKDAKEVTPGKFVFWSTPSLLEQERIEEDGGWLQIEITRRFNVQFHIGKVKLDGRVAPWNIETLGGTEYVTNWYDGKIRND
;
A
#
# COMPACT_ATOMS: atom_id res chain seq x y z
N THR A 1 -13.73 3.85 -1.56
CA THR A 1 -13.24 3.95 -0.17
C THR A 1 -12.77 5.38 0.04
N PHE A 2 -13.34 6.09 1.01
CA PHE A 2 -12.90 7.43 1.38
C PHE A 2 -11.64 7.31 2.25
N GLN A 3 -10.52 7.88 1.81
CA GLN A 3 -9.30 7.99 2.61
C GLN A 3 -9.08 9.47 2.92
N CYS A 4 -9.02 9.82 4.20
CA CYS A 4 -8.73 11.18 4.66
C CYS A 4 -7.59 11.16 5.67
N TYR A 5 -6.82 12.25 5.70
CA TYR A 5 -5.78 12.50 6.70
C TYR A 5 -6.20 13.75 7.49
N PRO A 6 -7.06 13.62 8.50
CA PRO A 6 -7.71 14.77 9.11
C PRO A 6 -6.77 15.54 10.06
N THR A 7 -7.13 16.78 10.29
CA THR A 7 -6.70 17.60 11.43
C THR A 7 -7.85 17.80 12.40
N GLY A 8 -7.57 18.30 13.60
CA GLY A 8 -8.55 18.43 14.69
C GLY A 8 -8.50 17.26 15.67
N THR A 9 -9.53 17.11 16.48
CA THR A 9 -9.61 16.08 17.53
C THR A 9 -10.30 14.82 17.00
N PHE A 10 -9.60 13.68 17.02
CA PHE A 10 -10.15 12.39 16.59
C PHE A 10 -9.58 11.23 17.43
N THR A 11 -10.21 10.06 17.30
CA THR A 11 -9.77 8.82 17.96
C THR A 11 -8.96 7.99 16.99
N GLU A 12 -7.79 7.50 17.42
CA GLU A 12 -6.89 6.69 16.60
C GLU A 12 -6.29 5.55 17.45
N THR A 13 -5.80 4.49 16.79
CA THR A 13 -5.05 3.43 17.45
C THR A 13 -3.55 3.64 17.22
N LEU A 14 -2.80 3.93 18.28
CA LEU A 14 -1.38 4.24 18.20
C LEU A 14 -0.54 3.09 18.74
N THR A 15 0.59 2.84 18.09
CA THR A 15 1.66 1.97 18.62
C THR A 15 2.56 2.74 19.59
N THR A 16 3.51 2.06 20.25
CA THR A 16 4.35 2.66 21.30
C THR A 16 5.06 3.95 20.86
N ARG A 17 5.69 3.97 19.68
CA ARG A 17 6.43 5.15 19.22
C ARG A 17 5.52 6.28 18.73
N GLU A 18 4.36 5.96 18.16
CA GLU A 18 3.35 6.97 17.80
C GLU A 18 2.73 7.59 19.05
N LEU A 19 2.44 6.78 20.08
CA LEU A 19 1.96 7.26 21.36
C LEU A 19 2.99 8.19 22.01
N GLN A 20 4.27 7.80 22.04
CA GLN A 20 5.35 8.66 22.53
C GLN A 20 5.43 9.97 21.75
N PHE A 21 5.38 9.90 20.41
CA PHE A 21 5.40 11.07 19.53
C PHE A 21 4.28 12.08 19.85
N VAL A 22 3.08 11.60 20.14
CA VAL A 22 1.91 12.41 20.51
C VAL A 22 2.03 12.95 21.93
N LEU A 23 2.53 12.14 22.87
CA LEU A 23 2.78 12.53 24.27
C LEU A 23 3.80 13.67 24.38
N ASP A 24 4.93 13.54 23.69
CA ASP A 24 6.02 14.54 23.68
C ASP A 24 5.55 15.90 23.17
N ARG A 25 4.45 15.93 22.41
CA ARG A 25 3.85 17.14 21.82
C ARG A 25 2.63 17.63 22.57
N GLY A 26 2.26 17.00 23.68
CA GLY A 26 1.07 17.35 24.46
C GLY A 26 -0.24 17.22 23.66
N ARG A 27 -0.31 16.26 22.72
CA ARG A 27 -1.46 16.06 21.82
C ARG A 27 -2.38 14.91 22.25
N LEU A 28 -2.11 14.27 23.37
CA LEU A 28 -2.96 13.18 23.90
C LEU A 28 -4.07 13.76 24.78
N HIS A 29 -5.32 13.48 24.43
CA HIS A 29 -6.49 13.93 25.19
C HIS A 29 -6.98 12.87 26.19
N LYS A 30 -7.18 11.63 25.72
CA LYS A 30 -7.76 10.54 26.51
C LYS A 30 -7.33 9.18 25.97
N VAL A 31 -7.09 8.23 26.88
CA VAL A 31 -6.85 6.82 26.55
C VAL A 31 -8.11 6.02 26.90
N TYR A 32 -8.68 5.32 25.92
CA TYR A 32 -9.86 4.47 26.13
C TYR A 32 -9.49 3.03 26.47
N ARG A 33 -8.49 2.49 25.77
CA ARG A 33 -8.01 1.11 25.89
C ARG A 33 -6.51 1.10 25.65
N PHE A 34 -5.83 0.17 26.28
CA PHE A 34 -4.40 -0.03 26.13
C PHE A 34 -4.08 -1.53 26.20
N ALA A 35 -3.06 -1.94 25.47
CA ALA A 35 -2.48 -3.27 25.53
C ALA A 35 -0.96 -3.15 25.62
N SER A 36 -0.35 -3.89 26.54
CA SER A 36 1.10 -3.95 26.73
C SER A 36 1.64 -5.30 26.29
N TYR A 37 2.85 -5.27 25.73
CA TYR A 37 3.58 -6.45 25.29
C TYR A 37 5.05 -6.31 25.71
N ASP A 38 5.69 -7.42 26.01
CA ASP A 38 7.14 -7.45 26.19
C ASP A 38 7.84 -7.29 24.83
N GLN A 39 8.92 -6.50 24.81
CA GLN A 39 9.68 -6.20 23.60
C GLN A 39 10.96 -7.04 23.55
N ASP A 40 11.32 -7.50 22.36
CA ASP A 40 12.59 -8.18 22.09
C ASP A 40 13.03 -7.96 20.64
N THR A 41 14.29 -8.25 20.35
CA THR A 41 14.90 -8.18 19.02
C THR A 41 14.61 -9.47 18.24
N ILE A 42 13.40 -9.57 17.70
CA ILE A 42 12.87 -10.84 17.14
C ILE A 42 13.23 -11.13 15.67
N PHE A 43 13.86 -10.20 14.93
CA PHE A 43 14.10 -10.37 13.48
C PHE A 43 15.56 -10.21 13.02
N THR A 44 16.48 -9.80 13.89
CA THR A 44 17.86 -9.48 13.46
C THR A 44 18.54 -10.65 12.75
N GLU A 45 18.54 -11.82 13.38
CA GLU A 45 19.17 -13.02 12.83
C GLU A 45 18.52 -13.44 11.51
N ALA A 46 17.20 -13.53 11.47
CA ALA A 46 16.45 -13.91 10.26
C ALA A 46 16.70 -12.95 9.08
N ILE A 47 16.74 -11.63 9.34
CA ILE A 47 16.99 -10.63 8.30
C ILE A 47 18.43 -10.70 7.81
N GLN A 48 19.41 -10.89 8.72
CA GLN A 48 20.81 -11.04 8.37
C GLN A 48 21.05 -12.29 7.52
N GLU A 49 20.44 -13.42 7.89
CA GLU A 49 20.54 -14.67 7.13
C GLU A 49 19.95 -14.52 5.71
N ILE A 50 18.73 -13.98 5.60
CA ILE A 50 18.09 -13.76 4.29
C ILE A 50 18.92 -12.78 3.44
N ARG A 51 19.51 -11.75 4.07
CA ARG A 51 20.37 -10.78 3.39
C ARG A 51 21.66 -11.42 2.88
N ALA A 52 22.29 -12.28 3.67
CA ALA A 52 23.49 -13.01 3.28
C ALA A 52 23.21 -13.90 2.06
N LYS A 53 22.10 -14.65 2.09
CA LYS A 53 21.64 -15.47 0.95
C LYS A 53 21.31 -14.63 -0.30
N GLU A 54 20.74 -13.43 -0.13
CA GLU A 54 20.51 -12.49 -1.23
C GLU A 54 21.84 -12.06 -1.89
N LEU A 55 22.87 -11.78 -1.08
CA LEU A 55 24.19 -11.37 -1.56
C LEU A 55 24.95 -12.50 -2.24
N GLU A 56 24.89 -13.72 -1.70
CA GLU A 56 25.47 -14.91 -2.30
C GLU A 56 24.82 -15.23 -3.66
N ALA A 57 23.49 -15.13 -3.76
CA ALA A 57 22.80 -15.32 -5.02
C ALA A 57 23.23 -14.28 -6.08
N LYS A 58 23.43 -13.03 -5.66
CA LYS A 58 23.94 -11.96 -6.53
C LYS A 58 25.36 -12.23 -7.01
N SER A 59 26.28 -12.63 -6.13
CA SER A 59 27.67 -12.91 -6.51
C SER A 59 27.79 -14.09 -7.48
N LYS A 60 26.87 -15.06 -7.39
CA LYS A 60 26.76 -16.19 -8.32
C LYS A 60 25.97 -15.88 -9.61
N GLY A 61 25.48 -14.64 -9.80
CA GLY A 61 24.68 -14.26 -10.97
C GLY A 61 23.28 -14.90 -11.01
N ASN A 62 22.79 -15.47 -9.90
CA ASN A 62 21.48 -16.11 -9.85
C ASN A 62 20.37 -15.08 -9.62
N GLY A 63 19.80 -14.56 -10.71
CA GLY A 63 18.73 -13.55 -10.68
C GLY A 63 17.44 -14.04 -10.01
N VAL A 64 17.07 -15.31 -10.17
CA VAL A 64 15.85 -15.89 -9.59
C VAL A 64 15.94 -15.90 -8.07
N LEU A 65 17.02 -16.45 -7.51
CA LEU A 65 17.23 -16.48 -6.06
C LEU A 65 17.40 -15.09 -5.47
N THR A 66 18.06 -14.18 -6.19
CA THR A 66 18.18 -12.78 -5.78
C THR A 66 16.80 -12.14 -5.57
N VAL A 67 15.88 -12.33 -6.52
CA VAL A 67 14.51 -11.81 -6.42
C VAL A 67 13.73 -12.50 -5.32
N LEU A 68 13.87 -13.81 -5.16
CA LEU A 68 13.23 -14.59 -4.10
C LEU A 68 13.62 -14.09 -2.71
N TYR A 69 14.91 -14.03 -2.40
CA TYR A 69 15.39 -13.60 -1.08
C TYR A 69 15.02 -12.14 -0.80
N LYS A 70 15.08 -11.26 -1.81
CA LYS A 70 14.59 -9.88 -1.67
C LYS A 70 13.11 -9.84 -1.29
N LYS A 71 12.26 -10.64 -1.96
CA LYS A 71 10.82 -10.72 -1.66
C LYS A 71 10.54 -11.31 -0.28
N MET A 72 11.29 -12.34 0.14
CA MET A 72 11.19 -12.91 1.48
C MET A 72 11.50 -11.85 2.54
N ARG A 73 12.61 -11.12 2.39
CA ARG A 73 13.01 -10.05 3.31
C ARG A 73 11.97 -8.94 3.39
N GLN A 74 11.46 -8.47 2.25
CA GLN A 74 10.46 -7.39 2.19
C GLN A 74 9.06 -7.84 2.67
N GLY A 75 8.71 -9.11 2.47
CA GLY A 75 7.40 -9.66 2.81
C GLY A 75 7.28 -10.18 4.23
N LEU A 76 8.40 -10.33 4.96
CA LEU A 76 8.42 -10.96 6.29
C LEU A 76 7.46 -10.28 7.28
N TYR A 77 7.51 -8.95 7.39
CA TYR A 77 6.63 -8.23 8.32
C TYR A 77 5.14 -8.43 7.99
N GLY A 78 4.80 -8.53 6.70
CA GLY A 78 3.42 -8.72 6.25
C GLY A 78 2.83 -10.07 6.67
N LYS A 79 3.67 -11.08 6.93
CA LYS A 79 3.22 -12.38 7.45
C LYS A 79 2.63 -12.26 8.86
N TRP A 80 3.17 -11.36 9.68
CA TRP A 80 2.69 -11.13 11.04
C TRP A 80 1.36 -10.37 11.11
N ALA A 81 0.90 -9.77 10.01
CA ALA A 81 -0.40 -9.13 9.88
C ALA A 81 -1.31 -9.85 8.86
N GLN A 82 -0.96 -11.09 8.49
CA GLN A 82 -1.71 -11.83 7.48
C GLN A 82 -3.08 -12.25 8.03
N ARG A 83 -4.15 -11.92 7.29
CA ARG A 83 -5.51 -12.39 7.58
C ARG A 83 -5.60 -13.90 7.53
N GLY A 84 -6.39 -14.47 8.42
CA GLY A 84 -6.65 -15.90 8.45
C GLY A 84 -7.46 -16.32 7.24
N ARG A 85 -7.18 -17.51 6.70
CA ARG A 85 -8.02 -18.15 5.70
C ARG A 85 -8.49 -19.47 6.28
N LYS A 86 -9.79 -19.62 6.48
CA LYS A 86 -10.41 -20.90 6.83
C LYS A 86 -10.78 -21.58 5.53
N THR A 87 -10.40 -22.84 5.37
CA THR A 87 -10.76 -23.65 4.20
C THR A 87 -11.45 -24.91 4.67
N LYS A 88 -12.59 -25.22 4.07
CA LYS A 88 -13.33 -26.45 4.29
C LYS A 88 -13.51 -27.15 2.96
N ARG A 89 -12.95 -28.34 2.81
CA ARG A 89 -13.24 -29.20 1.66
C ARG A 89 -14.72 -29.58 1.67
N LEU A 90 -15.35 -29.51 0.51
CA LEU A 90 -16.71 -29.94 0.26
C LEU A 90 -16.68 -31.28 -0.48
N GLU A 91 -17.44 -32.25 0.01
CA GLU A 91 -17.64 -33.52 -0.71
C GLU A 91 -18.48 -33.31 -1.97
N GLN A 92 -19.50 -32.44 -1.87
CA GLN A 92 -20.35 -32.02 -2.99
C GLN A 92 -20.57 -30.52 -2.93
N CYS A 93 -20.49 -29.87 -4.09
CA CYS A 93 -20.83 -28.46 -4.24
C CYS A 93 -22.36 -28.32 -4.37
N PRO A 94 -22.99 -27.32 -3.73
CA PRO A 94 -24.39 -27.03 -3.96
C PRO A 94 -24.68 -26.80 -5.46
N PRO A 95 -25.80 -27.31 -6.02
CA PRO A 95 -26.06 -27.21 -7.46
C PRO A 95 -26.15 -25.77 -8.00
N TRP A 96 -26.46 -24.80 -7.13
CA TRP A 96 -26.54 -23.39 -7.47
C TRP A 96 -25.19 -22.68 -7.42
N ALA A 97 -24.17 -23.27 -6.78
CA ALA A 97 -22.87 -22.64 -6.59
C ALA A 97 -21.95 -22.93 -7.79
N GLN A 98 -21.46 -21.86 -8.40
CA GLN A 98 -20.41 -21.88 -9.41
C GLN A 98 -19.05 -21.52 -8.78
N ASP A 99 -17.94 -21.80 -9.47
CA ASP A 99 -16.63 -21.44 -8.96
C ASP A 99 -16.51 -19.91 -8.81
N GLY A 100 -16.10 -19.46 -7.62
CA GLY A 100 -16.06 -18.05 -7.26
C GLY A 100 -17.36 -17.50 -6.71
N THR A 101 -18.40 -18.32 -6.53
CA THR A 101 -19.65 -17.86 -5.90
C THR A 101 -19.36 -17.37 -4.49
N VAL A 102 -19.63 -16.08 -4.27
CA VAL A 102 -19.54 -15.43 -2.96
C VAL A 102 -20.91 -15.44 -2.30
N ILE A 103 -20.97 -15.94 -1.08
CA ILE A 103 -22.16 -15.86 -0.22
C ILE A 103 -21.80 -15.11 1.06
N TYR A 104 -22.81 -14.54 1.70
CA TYR A 104 -22.68 -13.93 3.02
C TYR A 104 -23.47 -14.75 4.03
N ASP A 105 -22.77 -15.29 5.04
CA ASP A 105 -23.37 -16.03 6.14
C ASP A 105 -23.78 -15.05 7.24
N GLN A 106 -25.08 -14.72 7.29
CA GLN A 106 -25.61 -13.76 8.25
C GLN A 106 -25.46 -14.19 9.71
N ALA A 107 -25.46 -15.50 10.01
CA ALA A 107 -25.36 -15.99 11.37
C ALA A 107 -23.95 -15.84 11.93
N LEU A 108 -22.95 -15.94 11.06
CA LEU A 108 -21.53 -15.80 11.42
C LEU A 108 -20.94 -14.42 11.11
N ASP A 109 -21.68 -13.55 10.40
CA ASP A 109 -21.17 -12.29 9.86
C ASP A 109 -19.88 -12.51 9.04
N GLU A 110 -19.88 -13.55 8.19
CA GLU A 110 -18.72 -13.95 7.39
C GLU A 110 -19.07 -14.04 5.90
N GLU A 111 -18.24 -13.42 5.05
CA GLU A 111 -18.23 -13.70 3.62
C GLU A 111 -17.53 -15.04 3.35
N LYS A 112 -18.15 -15.90 2.54
CA LYS A 112 -17.59 -17.18 2.13
C LYS A 112 -17.58 -17.29 0.61
N THR A 113 -16.57 -17.95 0.08
CA THR A 113 -16.40 -18.20 -1.35
C THR A 113 -16.36 -19.69 -1.61
N TYR A 114 -17.25 -20.16 -2.48
CA TYR A 114 -17.12 -21.49 -3.09
C TYR A 114 -16.04 -21.42 -4.15
N GLN A 115 -15.03 -22.28 -4.03
CA GLN A 115 -13.91 -22.32 -4.95
C GLN A 115 -13.64 -23.75 -5.40
N LYS A 116 -13.44 -23.92 -6.70
CA LYS A 116 -12.97 -25.18 -7.27
C LYS A 116 -11.45 -25.13 -7.38
N PHE A 117 -10.77 -26.19 -6.97
CA PHE A 117 -9.33 -26.40 -7.17
C PHE A 117 -9.15 -27.78 -7.78
N GLY A 118 -8.75 -27.85 -9.05
CA GLY A 118 -8.76 -29.10 -9.81
C GLY A 118 -10.17 -29.72 -9.81
N ASN A 119 -10.30 -30.96 -9.31
CA ASN A 119 -11.59 -31.67 -9.21
C ASN A 119 -12.25 -31.56 -7.82
N GLU A 120 -11.70 -30.76 -6.91
CA GLU A 120 -12.19 -30.63 -5.54
C GLU A 120 -12.87 -29.27 -5.30
N TRP A 121 -13.91 -29.27 -4.46
CA TRP A 121 -14.60 -28.06 -4.06
C TRP A 121 -14.23 -27.65 -2.64
N TRP A 122 -14.10 -26.35 -2.42
CA TRP A 122 -13.68 -25.77 -1.17
C TRP A 122 -14.58 -24.59 -0.83
N LEU A 123 -14.98 -24.50 0.43
CA LEU A 123 -15.58 -23.30 1.01
C LEU A 123 -14.49 -22.54 1.76
N ILE A 124 -14.23 -21.31 1.35
CA ILE A 124 -13.22 -20.44 1.96
C ILE A 124 -13.91 -19.32 2.69
N SER A 125 -13.47 -19.00 3.90
CA SER A 125 -13.79 -17.72 4.55
C SER A 125 -12.53 -17.00 5.01
N ILE A 126 -12.57 -15.68 4.98
CA ILE A 126 -11.48 -14.83 5.44
C ILE A 126 -11.72 -14.49 6.91
N GLY A 127 -10.91 -15.06 7.79
CA GLY A 127 -10.90 -14.74 9.21
C GLY A 127 -10.08 -13.48 9.51
N GLN A 128 -10.18 -13.00 10.75
CA GLN A 128 -9.48 -11.77 11.16
C GLN A 128 -7.95 -11.93 11.14
N VAL A 129 -7.42 -12.98 11.76
CA VAL A 129 -5.97 -13.22 11.93
C VAL A 129 -5.61 -14.65 11.57
N SER A 130 -4.44 -14.84 10.97
CA SER A 130 -3.89 -16.18 10.70
C SER A 130 -3.24 -16.77 11.96
N PHE A 131 -3.09 -18.09 12.01
CA PHE A 131 -2.65 -18.81 13.21
C PHE A 131 -1.32 -18.29 13.81
N ASN A 132 -0.33 -18.02 12.96
CA ASN A 132 0.98 -17.50 13.38
C ASN A 132 1.09 -15.98 13.25
N SER A 133 -0.03 -15.25 13.10
CA SER A 133 0.02 -13.79 13.02
C SER A 133 -0.04 -13.15 14.39
N PHE A 134 0.68 -12.05 14.52
CA PHE A 134 0.64 -11.17 15.67
C PHE A 134 0.62 -9.73 15.16
N PRO A 135 -0.57 -9.19 14.82
CA PRO A 135 -0.71 -7.92 14.08
C PRO A 135 -0.01 -6.73 14.73
N ALA A 136 0.19 -6.76 16.05
CA ALA A 136 0.94 -5.75 16.78
C ALA A 136 2.36 -5.55 16.21
N ILE A 137 3.05 -6.63 15.80
CA ILE A 137 4.38 -6.53 15.15
C ILE A 137 4.28 -5.73 13.85
N GLY A 138 3.34 -6.08 12.97
CA GLY A 138 3.14 -5.39 11.69
C GLY A 138 2.77 -3.92 11.87
N ALA A 139 1.95 -3.63 12.90
CA ALA A 139 1.60 -2.25 13.26
C ALA A 139 2.84 -1.45 13.69
N HIS A 140 3.67 -1.98 14.60
CA HIS A 140 4.88 -1.29 15.06
C HIS A 140 5.87 -1.03 13.91
N ILE A 141 6.09 -2.01 13.03
CA ILE A 141 7.00 -1.83 11.88
C ILE A 141 6.51 -0.72 10.94
N THR A 142 5.20 -0.68 10.64
CA THR A 142 4.64 0.35 9.76
C THR A 142 4.56 1.73 10.40
N ALA A 143 4.34 1.79 11.72
CA ALA A 143 4.43 3.02 12.50
C ALA A 143 5.84 3.59 12.51
N ASP A 144 6.85 2.77 12.76
CA ASP A 144 8.25 3.18 12.75
C ASP A 144 8.70 3.71 11.38
N ALA A 145 8.27 3.04 10.30
CA ALA A 145 8.51 3.52 8.94
C ALA A 145 7.83 4.89 8.69
N ARG A 146 6.61 5.08 9.18
CA ARG A 146 5.87 6.35 9.06
C ARG A 146 6.55 7.48 9.84
N LEU A 147 7.01 7.22 11.05
CA LEU A 147 7.73 8.18 11.87
C LEU A 147 9.11 8.52 11.27
N ALA A 148 9.79 7.56 10.63
CA ALA A 148 11.01 7.83 9.88
C ALA A 148 10.75 8.80 8.71
N LEU A 149 9.71 8.55 7.91
CA LEU A 149 9.29 9.49 6.85
C LEU A 149 8.96 10.87 7.41
N TYR A 150 8.22 10.94 8.52
CA TYR A 150 7.90 12.21 9.18
C TYR A 150 9.16 12.98 9.57
N ASN A 151 10.13 12.31 10.18
CA ASN A 151 11.40 12.94 10.57
C ASN A 151 12.19 13.45 9.35
N TRP A 152 12.18 12.72 8.24
CA TRP A 152 12.82 13.19 7.01
C TRP A 152 12.09 14.38 6.38
N ILE A 153 10.75 14.44 6.48
CA ILE A 153 9.97 15.60 6.04
C ILE A 153 10.33 16.83 6.88
N GLU A 154 10.37 16.70 8.20
CA GLU A 154 10.78 17.78 9.12
C GLU A 154 12.20 18.28 8.81
N LEU A 155 13.15 17.34 8.63
CA LEU A 155 14.53 17.67 8.33
C LEU A 155 14.71 18.34 6.97
N ALA A 156 13.99 17.89 5.93
CA ALA A 156 13.98 18.53 4.63
C ALA A 156 13.30 19.91 4.68
N GLY A 157 12.40 20.13 5.63
CA GLY A 157 11.43 21.22 5.64
C GLY A 157 10.24 20.90 4.73
N TRP A 158 9.04 21.05 5.27
CA TRP A 158 7.77 20.76 4.57
C TRP A 158 7.65 21.48 3.23
N GLU A 159 8.23 22.67 3.12
CA GLU A 159 8.25 23.48 1.91
C GLU A 159 9.02 22.82 0.75
N ASN A 160 9.98 21.94 1.06
CA ASN A 160 10.88 21.33 0.10
C ASN A 160 10.47 19.92 -0.32
N VAL A 161 9.37 19.38 0.22
CA VAL A 161 8.87 18.03 -0.07
C VAL A 161 7.67 18.08 -1.00
N TYR A 162 7.76 17.38 -2.14
CA TYR A 162 6.72 17.34 -3.17
C TYR A 162 5.91 16.03 -3.15
N VAL A 163 6.58 14.91 -2.90
CA VAL A 163 5.94 13.57 -2.87
C VAL A 163 6.48 12.77 -1.70
N VAL A 164 5.60 12.02 -1.06
CA VAL A 164 5.92 10.99 -0.08
C VAL A 164 5.21 9.71 -0.51
N ASP A 165 5.93 8.61 -0.70
CA ASP A 165 5.32 7.31 -0.99
C ASP A 165 6.06 6.19 -0.26
N THR A 166 5.46 5.70 0.83
CA THR A 166 5.82 4.49 1.60
C THR A 166 7.22 4.47 2.24
N ASP A 167 8.27 4.69 1.46
CA ASP A 167 9.68 4.54 1.83
C ASP A 167 10.59 5.56 1.11
N GLY A 168 10.02 6.61 0.51
CA GLY A 168 10.80 7.63 -0.19
C GLY A 168 10.12 8.99 -0.28
N LEU A 169 10.95 9.99 -0.61
CA LEU A 169 10.59 11.40 -0.76
C LEU A 169 11.06 11.91 -2.13
N MET A 170 10.27 12.78 -2.74
CA MET A 170 10.73 13.68 -3.81
C MET A 170 10.89 15.07 -3.21
N VAL A 171 12.08 15.64 -3.33
CA VAL A 171 12.44 16.93 -2.76
C VAL A 171 13.12 17.84 -3.77
N ASN A 172 13.11 19.14 -3.51
CA ASN A 172 13.95 20.09 -4.25
C ASN A 172 15.41 20.06 -3.77
N GLN A 173 16.25 20.90 -4.37
CA GLN A 173 17.67 20.99 -4.05
C GLN A 173 17.93 21.31 -2.56
N THR A 174 17.17 22.24 -1.97
CA THR A 174 17.30 22.61 -0.56
C THR A 174 16.95 21.45 0.38
N GLY A 175 15.87 20.72 0.09
CA GLY A 175 15.50 19.51 0.84
C GLY A 175 16.56 18.41 0.69
N PHE A 176 17.11 18.23 -0.52
CA PHE A 176 18.20 17.29 -0.76
C PHE A 176 19.45 17.65 0.06
N ASP A 177 19.87 18.91 0.05
CA ASP A 177 21.04 19.35 0.78
C ASP A 177 20.91 19.16 2.30
N ARG A 178 19.69 19.25 2.84
CA ARG A 178 19.38 18.94 4.24
C ARG A 178 19.40 17.44 4.53
N LEU A 179 19.01 16.60 3.58
CA LEU A 179 18.93 15.14 3.74
C LEU A 179 20.20 14.38 3.34
N LYS A 180 21.11 14.97 2.57
CA LYS A 180 22.20 14.23 1.90
C LYS A 180 23.16 13.51 2.85
N HIS A 181 23.27 13.96 4.10
CA HIS A 181 24.09 13.31 5.12
C HIS A 181 23.50 11.97 5.61
N LEU A 182 22.22 11.68 5.31
CA LEU A 182 21.55 10.42 5.60
C LEU A 182 21.63 9.41 4.45
N LEU A 183 22.26 9.79 3.32
CA LEU A 183 22.41 8.92 2.16
C LEU A 183 23.50 7.87 2.44
N HIS A 184 23.19 6.61 2.17
CA HIS A 184 24.19 5.55 2.11
C HIS A 184 23.86 4.59 0.96
N PRO A 185 24.86 4.17 0.14
CA PRO A 185 24.60 3.41 -1.09
C PRO A 185 24.03 2.01 -0.86
N SER A 186 24.30 1.40 0.29
CA SER A 186 24.02 -0.03 0.51
C SER A 186 23.51 -0.40 1.90
N ASP A 187 23.48 0.56 2.84
CA ASP A 187 23.13 0.23 4.22
C ASP A 187 21.62 0.06 4.35
N MET A 188 21.23 -0.85 5.24
CA MET A 188 19.82 -1.10 5.47
C MET A 188 19.21 0.03 6.29
N GLY A 189 18.08 0.57 5.81
CA GLY A 189 17.34 1.63 6.50
C GLY A 189 17.83 3.05 6.20
N THR A 190 18.84 3.22 5.35
CA THR A 190 19.33 4.54 4.92
C THR A 190 18.61 5.04 3.66
N LEU A 191 18.76 6.33 3.37
CA LEU A 191 18.27 6.90 2.11
C LEU A 191 19.21 6.55 0.96
N LYS A 192 18.62 6.38 -0.23
CA LYS A 192 19.36 6.24 -1.49
C LYS A 192 18.84 7.28 -2.48
N LEU A 193 19.76 7.94 -3.19
CA LEU A 193 19.40 8.82 -4.29
C LEU A 193 19.02 7.96 -5.51
N GLU A 194 17.73 7.95 -5.85
CA GLU A 194 17.22 7.20 -7.00
C GLU A 194 17.29 7.98 -8.30
N LYS A 195 17.03 9.30 -8.27
CA LYS A 195 16.98 10.15 -9.46
C LYS A 195 17.17 11.62 -9.14
N VAL A 196 17.79 12.34 -10.08
CA VAL A 196 17.85 13.81 -10.14
C VAL A 196 17.32 14.25 -11.50
N ALA A 197 16.53 15.31 -11.54
CA ALA A 197 16.02 15.90 -12.77
C ALA A 197 15.70 17.38 -12.55
N ASP A 198 15.74 18.17 -13.63
CA ASP A 198 15.42 19.59 -13.61
C ASP A 198 13.91 19.88 -13.65
N ASN A 199 13.09 18.85 -13.86
CA ASN A 199 11.64 18.98 -13.88
C ASN A 199 10.94 17.79 -13.19
N ALA A 200 9.78 18.09 -12.63
CA ALA A 200 8.86 17.11 -12.06
C ALA A 200 7.43 17.63 -12.20
N SER A 201 6.47 16.70 -12.25
CA SER A 201 5.04 17.02 -12.23
C SER A 201 4.33 16.03 -11.31
N VAL A 202 3.45 16.53 -10.45
CA VAL A 202 2.68 15.72 -9.51
C VAL A 202 1.20 16.01 -9.77
N THR A 203 0.49 15.02 -10.31
CA THR A 203 -0.94 15.18 -10.61
C THR A 203 -1.79 14.57 -9.49
N ALA A 204 -1.34 13.47 -8.91
CA ALA A 204 -2.08 12.79 -7.85
C ALA A 204 -1.19 11.84 -7.02
N PRO A 205 -1.69 11.29 -5.90
CA PRO A 205 -0.97 10.25 -5.17
C PRO A 205 -0.60 9.08 -6.09
N LYS A 206 0.70 8.76 -6.13
CA LYS A 206 1.27 7.69 -6.99
C LYS A 206 1.06 7.93 -8.49
N GLN A 207 0.87 9.20 -8.87
CA GLN A 207 0.80 9.69 -10.24
C GLN A 207 1.66 10.96 -10.38
N TRP A 208 2.90 10.77 -10.82
CA TRP A 208 3.89 11.84 -10.94
C TRP A 208 4.96 11.50 -11.98
N SER A 209 5.69 12.52 -12.45
CA SER A 209 6.90 12.39 -13.26
C SER A 209 8.07 13.15 -12.63
N CYS A 210 9.28 12.68 -12.91
CA CYS A 210 10.54 13.32 -12.55
C CYS A 210 11.56 13.03 -13.66
N GLY A 211 11.83 14.02 -14.52
CA GLY A 211 12.49 13.79 -15.79
C GLY A 211 11.77 12.74 -16.64
N ASP A 212 12.50 11.75 -17.13
CA ASP A 212 11.99 10.59 -17.88
C ASP A 212 11.33 9.50 -17.00
N ALA A 213 11.41 9.61 -15.66
CA ALA A 213 10.72 8.66 -14.79
C ALA A 213 9.25 9.04 -14.68
N VAL A 214 8.36 8.10 -15.04
CA VAL A 214 6.91 8.25 -14.89
C VAL A 214 6.39 7.18 -13.94
N ARG A 215 5.66 7.61 -12.91
CA ARG A 215 4.94 6.75 -11.99
C ARG A 215 3.45 6.97 -12.18
N TRP A 216 2.73 5.93 -12.56
CA TRP A 216 1.27 5.92 -12.59
C TRP A 216 0.79 4.57 -12.06
N LYS A 217 0.52 4.49 -10.75
CA LYS A 217 0.18 3.21 -10.12
C LYS A 217 -1.12 2.65 -10.71
N GLY A 218 -1.08 1.36 -11.02
CA GLY A 218 -2.22 0.63 -11.57
C GLY A 218 -2.33 0.71 -13.09
N ARG A 219 -1.57 1.58 -13.77
CA ARG A 219 -1.52 1.69 -15.22
C ARG A 219 -0.20 1.09 -15.76
N PRO A 220 -0.25 -0.01 -16.52
CA PRO A 220 0.93 -0.53 -17.23
C PRO A 220 1.52 0.49 -18.20
N LYS A 221 2.81 0.34 -18.52
CA LYS A 221 3.54 1.26 -19.42
C LYS A 221 3.00 1.23 -20.86
N ASP A 222 2.52 0.08 -21.28
CA ASP A 222 1.98 -0.24 -22.59
C ASP A 222 0.46 -0.03 -22.70
N ALA A 223 -0.17 0.50 -21.65
CA ALA A 223 -1.60 0.79 -21.66
C ALA A 223 -1.96 1.87 -22.67
N LYS A 224 -2.94 1.57 -23.53
CA LYS A 224 -3.42 2.48 -24.58
C LYS A 224 -4.69 3.17 -24.11
N GLU A 225 -4.70 4.50 -24.15
CA GLU A 225 -5.90 5.28 -23.88
C GLU A 225 -6.83 5.19 -25.10
N VAL A 226 -8.04 4.66 -24.90
CA VAL A 226 -9.04 4.53 -25.97
C VAL A 226 -10.03 5.70 -25.96
N THR A 227 -10.34 6.20 -24.78
CA THR A 227 -11.07 7.45 -24.55
C THR A 227 -10.51 8.12 -23.29
N PRO A 228 -10.71 9.43 -23.08
CA PRO A 228 -10.15 10.12 -21.91
C PRO A 228 -10.46 9.40 -20.58
N GLY A 229 -9.40 8.97 -19.88
CA GLY A 229 -9.46 8.25 -18.61
C GLY A 229 -9.76 6.74 -18.72
N LYS A 230 -9.95 6.19 -19.93
CA LYS A 230 -10.24 4.77 -20.18
C LYS A 230 -9.09 4.15 -20.96
N PHE A 231 -8.48 3.14 -20.37
CA PHE A 231 -7.29 2.49 -20.89
C PHE A 231 -7.53 1.01 -21.12
N VAL A 232 -6.85 0.48 -22.14
CA VAL A 232 -6.85 -0.93 -22.52
C VAL A 232 -5.42 -1.45 -22.43
N PHE A 233 -5.23 -2.59 -21.77
CA PHE A 233 -3.92 -3.23 -21.62
C PHE A 233 -4.05 -4.72 -21.32
N TRP A 234 -2.99 -5.46 -21.61
CA TRP A 234 -2.88 -6.87 -21.29
C TRP A 234 -2.55 -7.07 -19.81
N SER A 235 -3.18 -8.06 -19.19
CA SER A 235 -2.91 -8.44 -17.81
C SER A 235 -2.87 -9.96 -17.70
N THR A 236 -1.95 -10.46 -16.87
CA THR A 236 -1.94 -11.87 -16.49
C THR A 236 -2.98 -12.08 -15.39
N PRO A 237 -4.02 -12.89 -15.62
CA PRO A 237 -4.99 -13.22 -14.58
C PRO A 237 -4.29 -13.93 -13.42
N SER A 238 -4.89 -13.88 -12.23
CA SER A 238 -4.47 -14.73 -11.13
C SER A 238 -4.60 -16.21 -11.52
N LEU A 239 -3.81 -17.11 -10.89
CA LEU A 239 -3.89 -18.55 -11.19
C LEU A 239 -5.33 -19.09 -11.13
N LEU A 240 -6.11 -18.57 -10.19
CA LEU A 240 -7.54 -18.89 -10.03
C LEU A 240 -8.40 -18.43 -11.19
N GLU A 241 -8.14 -17.22 -11.71
CA GLU A 241 -8.83 -16.74 -12.90
C GLU A 241 -8.39 -17.51 -14.16
N GLN A 242 -7.13 -17.95 -14.22
CA GLN A 242 -6.65 -18.79 -15.31
C GLN A 242 -7.33 -20.17 -15.32
N GLU A 243 -7.51 -20.80 -14.15
CA GLU A 243 -8.25 -22.09 -14.04
C GLU A 243 -9.72 -21.98 -14.49
N ARG A 244 -10.33 -20.79 -14.43
CA ARG A 244 -11.71 -20.55 -14.89
C ARG A 244 -11.81 -20.35 -16.39
N ILE A 245 -10.71 -20.02 -17.04
CA ILE A 245 -10.69 -19.74 -18.46
C ILE A 245 -10.34 -21.07 -19.13
N GLU A 246 -11.31 -21.68 -19.80
CA GLU A 246 -11.17 -22.95 -20.52
C GLU A 246 -10.32 -22.78 -21.80
N GLU A 247 -9.08 -22.33 -21.66
CA GLU A 247 -8.09 -22.32 -22.73
C GLU A 247 -6.94 -23.27 -22.38
N ASP A 248 -6.75 -24.28 -23.24
CA ASP A 248 -5.70 -25.28 -23.08
C ASP A 248 -4.32 -24.68 -23.45
N GLY A 249 -3.37 -24.79 -22.51
CA GLY A 249 -1.94 -24.80 -22.83
C GLY A 249 -1.24 -23.46 -23.08
N GLY A 250 -1.20 -22.55 -22.10
CA GLY A 250 -0.28 -21.40 -22.14
C GLY A 250 -0.35 -20.43 -20.96
N TRP A 251 0.64 -19.53 -20.88
CA TRP A 251 0.58 -18.36 -19.99
C TRP A 251 -0.50 -17.41 -20.52
N LEU A 252 -1.64 -17.35 -19.82
CA LEU A 252 -2.78 -16.56 -20.26
C LEU A 252 -2.56 -15.06 -20.05
N GLN A 253 -2.82 -14.28 -21.09
CA GLN A 253 -2.98 -12.83 -21.00
C GLN A 253 -4.38 -12.46 -21.47
N ILE A 254 -5.09 -11.67 -20.68
CA ILE A 254 -6.40 -11.13 -21.04
C ILE A 254 -6.30 -9.64 -21.28
N GLU A 255 -7.08 -9.15 -22.24
CA GLU A 255 -7.21 -7.71 -22.45
C GLU A 255 -8.19 -7.14 -21.41
N ILE A 256 -7.70 -6.19 -20.60
CA ILE A 256 -8.51 -5.52 -19.60
C ILE A 256 -8.75 -4.08 -20.03
N THR A 257 -10.01 -3.69 -20.00
CA THR A 257 -10.42 -2.30 -20.09
C THR A 257 -10.64 -1.73 -18.69
N ARG A 258 -9.91 -0.68 -18.32
CA ARG A 258 -10.04 -0.04 -17.01
C ARG A 258 -10.16 1.47 -17.12
N ARG A 259 -11.10 2.03 -16.35
CA ARG A 259 -11.18 3.48 -16.15
C ARG A 259 -10.31 3.87 -14.95
N PHE A 260 -9.43 4.84 -15.15
CA PHE A 260 -8.66 5.46 -14.07
C PHE A 260 -9.28 6.81 -13.75
N ASN A 261 -9.97 6.89 -12.61
CA ASN A 261 -10.45 8.16 -12.09
C ASN A 261 -9.32 8.84 -11.31
N VAL A 262 -9.04 10.11 -11.61
CA VAL A 262 -8.01 10.93 -10.93
C VAL A 262 -8.62 11.77 -9.80
N GLN A 263 -9.84 11.45 -9.38
CA GLN A 263 -10.51 12.16 -8.27
C GLN A 263 -10.11 11.54 -6.93
N PHE A 264 -9.48 12.35 -6.09
CA PHE A 264 -9.09 12.00 -4.72
C PHE A 264 -9.76 12.96 -3.74
N HIS A 265 -10.26 12.42 -2.63
CA HIS A 265 -10.93 13.20 -1.58
C HIS A 265 -10.05 13.37 -0.34
N ILE A 266 -8.75 13.60 -0.55
CA ILE A 266 -7.74 13.59 0.53
C ILE A 266 -7.56 14.95 1.23
N GLY A 267 -8.00 16.05 0.61
CA GLY A 267 -7.87 17.39 1.14
C GLY A 267 -8.19 18.47 0.11
N LYS A 268 -8.02 19.74 0.49
CA LYS A 268 -8.21 20.91 -0.37
C LYS A 268 -6.89 21.31 -1.03
N VAL A 269 -6.85 21.28 -2.35
CA VAL A 269 -5.68 21.75 -3.12
C VAL A 269 -5.63 23.29 -3.10
N LYS A 270 -4.50 23.84 -2.67
CA LYS A 270 -4.20 25.28 -2.65
C LYS A 270 -3.67 25.73 -4.01
N LEU A 271 -3.61 27.05 -4.22
CA LEU A 271 -3.10 27.65 -5.46
C LEU A 271 -1.63 27.30 -5.76
N ASP A 272 -0.84 27.01 -4.71
CA ASP A 272 0.55 26.58 -4.82
C ASP A 272 0.69 25.06 -5.08
N GLY A 273 -0.42 24.35 -5.29
CA GLY A 273 -0.47 22.91 -5.51
C GLY A 273 -0.39 22.06 -4.24
N ARG A 274 -0.22 22.65 -3.05
CA ARG A 274 -0.20 21.89 -1.78
C ARG A 274 -1.59 21.42 -1.40
N VAL A 275 -1.66 20.28 -0.73
CA VAL A 275 -2.92 19.73 -0.21
C VAL A 275 -3.06 20.09 1.26
N ALA A 276 -4.06 20.90 1.60
CA ALA A 276 -4.48 21.10 2.99
C ALA A 276 -5.36 19.92 3.43
N PRO A 277 -5.05 19.26 4.57
CA PRO A 277 -5.90 18.20 5.10
C PRO A 277 -7.29 18.74 5.49
N TRP A 278 -8.29 17.86 5.52
CA TRP A 278 -9.59 18.19 6.07
C TRP A 278 -9.49 18.42 7.59
N ASN A 279 -10.21 19.39 8.14
CA ASN A 279 -10.37 19.50 9.59
C ASN A 279 -11.68 18.84 10.00
N ILE A 280 -11.61 17.79 10.83
CA ILE A 280 -12.75 16.99 11.24
C ILE A 280 -13.81 17.78 12.01
N GLU A 281 -13.38 18.83 12.72
CA GLU A 281 -14.27 19.69 13.50
C GLU A 281 -15.07 20.65 12.59
N THR A 282 -14.57 20.91 11.39
CA THR A 282 -15.23 21.76 10.38
C THR A 282 -15.88 20.96 9.26
N LEU A 283 -15.85 19.63 9.30
CA LEU A 283 -16.53 18.76 8.33
C LEU A 283 -18.05 18.78 8.59
N GLY A 284 -18.68 19.91 8.25
CA GLY A 284 -20.12 20.06 8.18
C GLY A 284 -20.64 19.79 6.76
N GLY A 285 -21.37 18.70 6.58
CA GLY A 285 -22.46 18.54 5.60
C GLY A 285 -22.17 18.54 4.09
N THR A 286 -21.41 19.47 3.50
CA THR A 286 -21.57 19.73 2.05
C THR A 286 -20.35 20.25 1.27
N GLU A 287 -19.18 20.45 1.89
CA GLU A 287 -18.01 20.98 1.14
C GLU A 287 -16.97 19.91 0.80
N TYR A 288 -17.31 19.00 -0.12
CA TYR A 288 -16.29 18.21 -0.81
C TYR A 288 -15.84 18.98 -2.06
N VAL A 289 -14.82 19.84 -1.92
CA VAL A 289 -14.14 20.40 -3.09
C VAL A 289 -13.33 19.30 -3.77
N THR A 290 -13.94 18.65 -4.76
CA THR A 290 -13.21 17.85 -5.75
C THR A 290 -12.57 18.78 -6.75
N ASN A 291 -11.25 18.77 -6.88
CA ASN A 291 -10.61 19.33 -8.08
C ASN A 291 -9.43 18.43 -8.48
N TRP A 292 -9.57 17.80 -9.65
CA TRP A 292 -8.64 17.86 -10.80
C TRP A 292 -9.10 16.86 -11.88
N TYR A 293 -9.90 17.35 -12.82
CA TYR A 293 -9.75 17.27 -14.28
C TYR A 293 -10.84 18.20 -14.82
N ASP A 294 -10.46 19.26 -15.53
CA ASP A 294 -11.43 20.04 -16.30
C ASP A 294 -12.09 19.12 -17.33
N GLY A 295 -13.41 19.14 -17.36
CA GLY A 295 -14.22 18.15 -18.06
C GLY A 295 -15.65 18.05 -17.55
N LYS A 296 -16.35 19.19 -17.52
CA LYS A 296 -17.78 19.38 -17.22
C LYS A 296 -18.15 19.43 -15.74
N ILE A 297 -18.35 20.67 -15.28
CA ILE A 297 -19.34 21.02 -14.26
C ILE A 297 -20.69 20.45 -14.74
N ARG A 298 -21.24 19.48 -14.01
CA ARG A 298 -22.70 19.34 -13.96
C ARG A 298 -23.15 20.24 -12.81
N ASN A 299 -23.79 21.33 -13.16
CA ASN A 299 -24.81 21.87 -12.29
C ASN A 299 -25.97 20.87 -12.31
N ASP A 300 -26.63 20.78 -11.17
CA ASP A 300 -27.86 20.02 -10.86
C ASP A 300 -27.63 18.58 -10.35
#